data_AF-A0A093QW89-F1
#
_entry.id   AF-A0A093QW89-F1
#
_cell.length_a   1.000
_cell.length_b   1.000
_cell.length_c   1.000
_cell.angle_alpha   90.00
_cell.angle_beta   90.00
_cell.angle_gamma   90.00
#
_symmetry.space_group_name_H-M   'P 1'
#
loop_
_entity.id
_entity.type
_entity.pdbx_description
1 polymer ?
#
loop_
_entity_poly.entity_id
_entity_poly.type
_entity_poly.pdbx_seq_one_letter_code
_entity_poly.pdbx_strand_id
1 'polypeptide(L)'
;SVLVTVTPHTQCRLKLLKLERIKDYLLMEEEFIRNQEQMKPLEEKQEEERSKVDDLRGTPMSVGTLEEIIDDNHAIVSTSVGSEHYVSILSFVDKDLLEPGCSVLLNHKVHAVIGVLMDDTDPLVTVMKVEKAPQETYADIGGLDNQIQEIK
;
A
#
# COMPACT_ATOMS: atom_id res chain seq x y z
N SER A 1 -43.49 -0.17 -7.68
CA SER A 1 -43.97 -1.42 -7.05
C SER A 1 -44.62 -1.10 -5.72
N VAL A 2 -45.95 -1.18 -5.65
CA VAL A 2 -46.78 -0.72 -4.52
C VAL A 2 -46.83 -1.82 -3.47
N LEU A 3 -46.37 -1.53 -2.25
CA LEU A 3 -46.40 -2.48 -1.13
C LEU A 3 -47.82 -2.48 -0.54
N VAL A 4 -48.59 -3.55 -0.78
CA VAL A 4 -49.94 -3.71 -0.22
C VAL A 4 -49.83 -3.99 1.28
N THR A 5 -50.37 -3.08 2.09
CA THR A 5 -50.48 -3.16 3.54
C THR A 5 -51.63 -4.10 3.94
N VAL A 6 -51.30 -5.37 4.17
CA VAL A 6 -52.23 -6.34 4.78
C VAL A 6 -52.03 -6.31 6.30
N THR A 7 -52.98 -5.71 7.03
CA THR A 7 -53.03 -5.68 8.49
C THR A 7 -53.97 -6.77 9.02
N PRO A 8 -53.48 -7.77 9.78
CA PRO A 8 -54.34 -8.68 10.52
C PRO A 8 -54.57 -8.16 11.96
N HIS A 9 -55.85 -8.02 12.34
CA HIS A 9 -56.31 -7.45 13.62
C HIS A 9 -56.59 -8.51 14.71
N THR A 10 -56.21 -9.78 14.52
CA THR A 10 -56.30 -10.83 15.55
C THR A 10 -54.98 -11.60 15.59
N GLN A 11 -54.73 -12.42 16.63
CA GLN A 11 -53.48 -13.18 16.85
C GLN A 11 -53.16 -14.13 15.69
N CYS A 12 -52.68 -13.57 14.58
CA CYS A 12 -52.37 -14.30 13.37
C CYS A 12 -50.89 -14.65 13.38
N ARG A 13 -50.59 -15.92 13.13
CA ARG A 13 -49.26 -16.48 12.88
C ARG A 13 -48.42 -15.64 11.88
N LEU A 14 -49.07 -14.91 10.98
CA LEU A 14 -48.43 -13.94 10.07
C LEU A 14 -47.77 -12.76 10.79
N LYS A 15 -48.35 -12.25 11.89
CA LYS A 15 -47.76 -11.20 12.72
C LYS A 15 -46.56 -11.75 13.49
N LEU A 16 -46.65 -13.00 13.98
CA LEU A 16 -45.53 -13.72 14.61
C LEU A 16 -44.35 -13.89 13.64
N LEU A 17 -44.61 -14.41 12.42
CA LEU A 17 -43.59 -14.60 11.38
C LEU A 17 -42.92 -13.28 10.94
N LYS A 18 -43.68 -12.18 10.89
CA LYS A 18 -43.10 -10.85 10.64
C LYS A 18 -42.17 -10.41 11.78
N LEU A 19 -42.57 -10.63 13.03
CA LEU A 19 -41.75 -10.28 14.20
C LEU A 19 -40.51 -11.17 14.32
N GLU A 20 -40.60 -12.47 14.01
CA GLU A 20 -39.46 -13.38 13.95
C GLU A 20 -38.47 -12.93 12.88
N ARG A 21 -38.94 -12.58 11.68
CA ARG A 21 -38.06 -12.09 10.61
C ARG A 21 -37.36 -10.78 11.00
N ILE A 22 -38.06 -9.87 11.66
CA ILE A 22 -37.47 -8.62 12.18
C ILE A 22 -36.42 -8.95 13.25
N LYS A 23 -36.72 -9.87 14.17
CA LYS A 23 -35.80 -10.33 15.21
C LYS A 23 -34.53 -10.93 14.62
N ASP A 24 -34.65 -11.77 13.59
CA ASP A 24 -33.50 -12.40 12.93
C ASP A 24 -32.61 -11.35 12.25
N TYR A 25 -33.20 -10.33 11.60
CA TYR A 25 -32.43 -9.20 11.05
C TYR A 25 -31.69 -8.41 12.13
N LEU A 26 -32.35 -8.09 13.25
CA LEU A 26 -31.74 -7.38 14.38
C LEU A 26 -30.58 -8.17 15.00
N LEU A 27 -30.75 -9.48 15.19
CA LEU A 27 -29.69 -10.35 15.71
C LEU A 27 -28.49 -10.41 14.77
N MET A 28 -28.72 -10.47 13.46
CA MET A 28 -27.65 -10.46 12.46
C MET A 28 -26.89 -9.13 12.45
N GLU A 29 -27.59 -8.00 12.59
CA GLU A 29 -26.96 -6.67 12.73
C GLU A 29 -26.14 -6.56 14.02
N GLU A 30 -26.66 -7.04 15.16
CA GLU A 30 -25.92 -7.05 16.43
C GLU A 30 -24.64 -7.89 16.34
N GLU A 31 -24.70 -9.10 15.77
CA GLU A 31 -23.51 -9.94 15.59
C GLU A 31 -22.50 -9.30 14.63
N PHE A 32 -22.97 -8.65 13.57
CA PHE A 32 -22.10 -7.94 12.64
C PHE A 32 -21.36 -6.78 13.32
N ILE A 33 -22.08 -5.94 14.07
CA ILE A 33 -21.48 -4.82 14.82
C ILE A 33 -20.49 -5.35 15.86
N ARG A 34 -20.85 -6.40 16.60
CA ARG A 34 -19.99 -6.99 17.63
C ARG A 34 -18.70 -7.58 17.06
N ASN A 35 -18.77 -8.26 15.91
CA ASN A 35 -17.59 -8.78 15.22
C ASN A 35 -16.73 -7.64 14.66
N GLN A 36 -17.34 -6.59 14.14
CA GLN A 36 -16.61 -5.42 13.65
C GLN A 36 -15.92 -4.68 14.81
N GLU A 37 -16.58 -4.53 15.95
CA GLU A 37 -15.99 -3.97 17.19
C GLU A 37 -14.89 -4.83 17.79
N GLN A 38 -14.85 -6.14 17.55
CA GLN A 38 -13.71 -6.98 17.95
C GLN A 38 -12.49 -6.78 17.05
N MET A 39 -12.69 -6.42 15.78
CA MET A 39 -11.60 -6.17 14.82
C MET A 39 -11.06 -4.74 14.91
N LYS A 40 -11.93 -3.76 15.18
CA LYS A 40 -11.58 -2.34 15.40
C LYS A 40 -10.42 -2.10 16.37
N PRO A 41 -10.32 -2.70 17.57
CA PRO A 41 -9.23 -2.42 18.50
C PRO A 41 -7.87 -2.86 17.98
N LEU A 42 -7.81 -3.84 17.06
CA LEU A 42 -6.56 -4.21 16.42
C LEU A 42 -6.16 -3.17 15.35
N GLU A 43 -7.12 -2.74 14.53
CA GLU A 43 -6.91 -1.69 13.52
C GLU A 43 -6.55 -0.34 14.16
N GLU A 44 -7.28 0.09 15.19
CA GLU A 44 -6.98 1.31 15.95
C GLU A 44 -5.58 1.24 16.58
N LYS A 45 -5.19 0.08 17.12
CA LYS A 45 -3.84 -0.09 17.69
C LYS A 45 -2.75 -0.01 16.62
N GLN A 46 -2.98 -0.59 15.44
CA GLN A 46 -2.06 -0.48 14.31
C GLN A 46 -1.99 0.96 13.77
N GLU A 47 -3.11 1.67 13.75
CA GLU A 47 -3.18 3.06 13.32
C GLU A 47 -2.48 3.98 14.33
N GLU A 48 -2.62 3.73 15.63
CA GLU A 48 -1.90 4.45 16.68
C GLU A 48 -0.39 4.20 16.60
N GLU A 49 0.04 2.95 16.35
CA GLU A 49 1.45 2.62 16.12
C GLU A 49 1.99 3.33 14.86
N ARG A 50 1.21 3.35 13.77
CA ARG A 50 1.57 4.09 12.55
C ARG A 50 1.67 5.60 12.80
N SER A 51 0.73 6.19 13.54
CA SER A 51 0.76 7.61 13.87
C SER A 51 2.00 7.96 14.69
N LYS A 52 2.34 7.14 15.69
CA LYS A 52 3.57 7.33 16.49
C LYS A 52 4.83 7.24 15.65
N VAL A 53 4.86 6.33 14.67
CA VAL A 53 5.96 6.27 13.71
C VAL A 53 6.02 7.56 12.89
N ASP A 54 4.90 8.06 12.38
CA ASP A 54 4.87 9.28 11.57
C ASP A 54 5.33 10.52 12.35
N ASP A 55 4.98 10.61 13.64
CA ASP A 55 5.48 11.64 14.55
C ASP A 55 7.01 11.54 14.74
N LEU A 56 7.55 10.32 14.83
CA LEU A 56 8.99 10.06 14.91
C LEU A 56 9.72 10.41 13.61
N ARG A 57 9.08 10.18 12.45
CA ARG A 57 9.63 10.55 11.13
C ARG A 57 9.83 12.05 11.08
N GLY A 58 8.82 12.80 11.51
CA GLY A 58 8.85 14.25 11.55
C GLY A 58 8.94 14.88 10.16
N THR A 59 8.44 16.10 10.06
CA THR A 59 8.60 16.94 8.87
C THR A 59 9.55 18.09 9.21
N PRO A 60 10.50 18.47 8.33
CA PRO A 60 10.82 17.92 7.01
C PRO A 60 11.70 16.67 7.03
N MET A 61 11.61 15.89 5.94
CA MET A 61 12.50 14.77 5.62
C MET A 61 13.57 15.23 4.63
N SER A 62 14.81 14.80 4.83
CA SER A 62 15.93 15.03 3.92
C SER A 62 16.21 13.78 3.11
N VAL A 63 16.68 13.95 1.87
CA VAL A 63 17.10 12.82 1.02
C VAL A 63 18.62 12.69 1.11
N GLY A 64 19.10 11.47 1.30
CA GLY A 64 20.52 11.12 1.25
C GLY A 64 20.71 9.83 0.46
N THR A 65 21.97 9.46 0.26
CA THR A 65 22.36 8.22 -0.41
C THR A 65 22.97 7.30 0.64
N LEU A 66 22.60 6.02 0.62
CA LEU A 66 23.26 5.02 1.45
C LEU A 66 24.63 4.69 0.85
N GLU A 67 25.72 4.84 1.60
CA GLU A 67 27.05 4.45 1.11
C GLU A 67 27.44 3.07 1.61
N GLU A 68 27.39 2.88 2.93
CA GLU A 68 27.84 1.65 3.56
C GLU A 68 26.96 1.30 4.75
N ILE A 69 26.59 0.02 4.86
CA ILE A 69 25.90 -0.51 6.03
C ILE A 69 26.98 -1.11 6.92
N ILE A 70 27.13 -0.54 8.12
CA ILE A 70 28.14 -1.01 9.08
C ILE A 70 27.57 -2.18 9.89
N ASP A 71 26.33 -2.03 10.35
CA ASP A 71 25.65 -3.00 11.19
C ASP A 71 24.14 -2.90 10.99
N ASP A 72 23.44 -3.82 11.63
CA ASP A 72 21.99 -3.93 11.65
C ASP A 72 21.24 -2.66 12.06
N ASN A 73 21.85 -1.80 12.88
CA ASN A 73 21.23 -0.59 13.40
C ASN A 73 21.95 0.70 12.98
N HIS A 74 23.02 0.59 12.18
CA HIS A 74 23.89 1.72 11.87
C HIS A 74 24.38 1.67 10.42
N ALA A 75 24.27 2.80 9.74
CA ALA A 75 24.75 2.98 8.38
C ALA A 75 25.46 4.33 8.22
N ILE A 76 26.29 4.42 7.20
CA ILE A 76 26.88 5.66 6.71
C ILE A 76 26.04 6.13 5.54
N VAL A 77 25.58 7.37 5.65
CA VAL A 77 24.79 8.03 4.61
C VAL A 77 25.49 9.30 4.15
N SER A 78 25.50 9.53 2.84
CA SER A 78 25.94 10.78 2.25
C SER A 78 24.74 11.68 2.01
N THR A 79 24.79 12.89 2.56
CA THR A 79 23.77 13.91 2.27
C THR A 79 24.05 14.54 0.91
N SER A 80 23.06 15.17 0.27
CA SER A 80 23.21 15.88 -1.02
C SER A 80 24.34 16.91 -1.08
N VAL A 81 24.84 17.39 0.06
CA VAL A 81 25.98 18.30 0.17
C VAL A 81 27.35 17.59 0.23
N GLY A 82 27.38 16.25 0.12
CA GLY A 82 28.60 15.44 0.17
C GLY A 82 29.15 15.21 1.59
N SER A 83 28.35 15.46 2.63
CA SER A 83 28.73 15.16 4.01
C SER A 83 28.26 13.77 4.42
N GLU A 84 29.23 12.95 4.85
CA GLU A 84 29.02 11.62 5.40
C GLU A 84 28.61 11.72 6.86
N HIS A 85 27.52 11.04 7.23
CA HIS A 85 27.05 10.96 8.60
C HIS A 85 26.89 9.50 9.02
N TYR A 86 27.38 9.20 10.22
CA TYR A 86 27.07 7.95 10.90
C TYR A 86 25.71 8.06 11.56
N VAL A 87 24.76 7.27 11.08
CA VAL A 87 23.34 7.40 11.43
C VAL A 87 22.77 6.06 11.86
N SER A 88 21.75 6.11 12.71
CA SER A 88 21.04 4.91 13.14
C SER A 88 19.84 4.62 12.24
N ILE A 89 19.61 3.33 11.96
CA ILE A 89 18.46 2.83 11.20
C ILE A 89 17.30 2.61 12.16
N LEU A 90 16.13 3.16 11.84
CA LEU A 90 14.92 2.94 12.62
C LEU A 90 14.36 1.52 12.41
N SER A 91 13.84 0.91 13.48
CA SER A 91 13.42 -0.50 13.48
C SER A 91 12.25 -0.85 12.57
N PHE A 92 11.55 0.13 12.00
CA PHE A 92 10.45 -0.09 11.06
C PHE A 92 10.90 -0.09 9.59
N VAL A 93 12.19 0.14 9.34
CA VAL A 93 12.77 0.04 8.00
C VAL A 93 13.16 -1.41 7.74
N ASP A 94 12.76 -1.91 6.57
CA ASP A 94 13.17 -3.24 6.11
C ASP A 94 14.60 -3.18 5.58
N LYS A 95 15.46 -4.04 6.12
CA LYS A 95 16.88 -4.12 5.81
C LYS A 95 17.14 -4.82 4.48
N ASP A 96 16.22 -5.67 4.06
CA ASP A 96 16.35 -6.40 2.81
C ASP A 96 16.20 -5.47 1.59
N LEU A 97 15.62 -4.27 1.80
CA LEU A 97 15.48 -3.23 0.78
C LEU A 97 16.63 -2.20 0.80
N LEU A 98 17.54 -2.28 1.77
CA LEU A 98 18.65 -1.35 1.92
C LEU A 98 19.85 -1.88 1.12
N GLU A 99 20.03 -1.36 -0.09
CA GLU A 99 21.22 -1.61 -0.91
C GLU A 99 22.13 -0.36 -0.94
N PRO A 100 23.46 -0.54 -0.90
CA PRO A 100 24.40 0.55 -1.13
C PRO A 100 24.12 1.26 -2.46
N GLY A 101 24.02 2.59 -2.44
CA GLY A 101 23.67 3.40 -3.60
C GLY A 101 22.19 3.76 -3.71
N CYS A 102 21.30 3.15 -2.91
CA CYS A 102 19.90 3.54 -2.88
C CYS A 102 19.70 4.91 -2.21
N SER A 103 18.65 5.61 -2.66
CA SER A 103 18.20 6.84 -2.02
C SER A 103 17.44 6.52 -0.74
N VAL A 104 17.85 7.14 0.37
CA VAL A 104 17.24 6.96 1.69
C VAL A 104 16.69 8.28 2.23
N LEU A 105 15.63 8.17 3.02
CA LEU A 105 15.00 9.27 3.73
C LEU A 105 15.62 9.41 5.11
N LEU A 106 16.10 10.61 5.42
CA LEU A 106 16.77 10.99 6.64
C LEU A 106 15.92 12.00 7.43
N ASN A 107 15.96 11.92 8.76
CA ASN A 107 15.36 12.95 9.62
C ASN A 107 16.25 14.21 9.65
N HIS A 108 15.68 15.40 9.48
CA HIS A 108 16.45 16.65 9.52
C HIS A 108 17.12 16.96 10.88
N LYS A 109 16.64 16.43 12.01
CA LYS A 109 17.21 16.73 13.34
C LYS A 109 18.30 15.75 13.77
N VAL A 110 18.04 14.47 13.57
CA VAL A 110 18.85 13.37 14.13
C VAL A 110 19.64 12.66 13.03
N HIS A 111 19.38 12.99 11.76
CA HIS A 111 19.92 12.29 10.58
C HIS A 111 19.63 10.78 10.55
N ALA A 112 18.68 10.27 11.34
CA ALA A 112 18.32 8.86 11.35
C ALA A 112 17.63 8.42 10.04
N VAL A 113 17.88 7.18 9.62
CA VAL A 113 17.24 6.58 8.43
C VAL A 113 15.80 6.22 8.77
N ILE A 114 14.88 6.91 8.11
CA ILE A 114 13.43 6.74 8.24
C ILE A 114 12.89 5.77 7.20
N GLY A 115 13.52 5.62 6.05
CA GLY A 115 13.03 4.70 5.04
C GLY A 115 13.85 4.74 3.79
N VAL A 116 13.58 3.80 2.91
CA VAL A 116 14.17 3.76 1.58
C VAL A 116 13.20 4.46 0.62
N LEU A 117 13.72 5.37 -0.18
CA LEU A 117 13.01 5.88 -1.34
C LEU A 117 13.21 4.85 -2.44
N MET A 118 12.13 4.20 -2.89
CA MET A 118 12.24 3.26 -4.02
C MET A 118 12.82 4.01 -5.20
N ASP A 119 13.85 3.43 -5.83
CA ASP A 119 14.59 4.08 -6.92
C ASP A 119 13.63 4.77 -7.88
N ASP A 120 13.83 6.09 -8.00
CA ASP A 120 13.20 6.89 -9.04
C ASP A 120 13.54 6.18 -10.35
N THR A 121 12.54 5.55 -10.94
CA THR A 121 12.73 4.85 -12.21
C THR A 121 13.26 5.89 -13.17
N ASP A 122 14.51 5.71 -13.63
CA ASP A 122 15.15 6.71 -14.47
C ASP A 122 14.17 7.13 -15.57
N PRO A 123 13.91 8.44 -15.74
CA PRO A 123 12.96 8.90 -16.75
C PRO A 123 13.37 8.41 -18.15
N LEU A 124 14.66 8.10 -18.36
CA LEU A 124 15.17 7.46 -19.58
C LEU A 124 14.67 6.01 -19.77
N VAL A 125 14.61 5.21 -18.70
CA VAL A 125 14.08 3.83 -18.73
C VAL A 125 12.57 3.85 -18.94
N THR A 126 11.89 4.85 -18.37
CA THR A 126 10.46 5.07 -18.61
C THR A 126 10.16 5.38 -20.08
N VAL A 127 11.06 6.08 -20.78
CA VAL A 127 10.95 6.31 -22.24
C VAL A 127 11.20 5.04 -23.06
N MET A 128 12.07 4.14 -22.60
CA MET A 128 12.34 2.86 -23.26
C MET A 128 11.28 1.79 -22.97
N LYS A 129 10.46 1.95 -21.92
CA LYS A 129 9.30 1.09 -21.68
C LYS A 129 8.24 1.36 -22.74
N VAL A 130 8.09 0.40 -23.64
CA VAL A 130 7.01 0.37 -24.62
C VAL A 130 5.69 0.10 -23.88
N GLU A 131 5.00 1.15 -23.42
CA GLU A 131 3.72 1.01 -22.69
C GLU A 131 2.57 0.51 -23.56
N LYS A 132 2.68 0.66 -24.88
CA LYS A 132 1.68 0.19 -25.84
C LYS A 132 2.26 -0.88 -26.74
N ALA A 133 1.62 -2.05 -26.77
CA ALA A 133 1.90 -3.04 -27.81
C ALA A 133 1.80 -2.37 -29.19
N PRO A 134 2.79 -2.57 -30.08
CA PRO A 134 2.75 -2.01 -31.42
C PRO A 134 1.47 -2.46 -32.11
N GLN A 135 0.77 -1.53 -32.74
CA GLN A 135 -0.54 -1.76 -33.35
C GLN A 135 -0.44 -2.43 -34.73
N GLU A 136 0.79 -2.54 -35.26
CA GLU A 136 1.05 -3.18 -36.55
C GLU A 136 1.20 -4.68 -36.37
N THR A 137 0.34 -5.43 -37.04
CA THR A 137 0.39 -6.89 -37.06
C THR A 137 1.26 -7.32 -38.23
N TYR A 138 1.99 -8.43 -38.13
CA TYR A 138 2.79 -8.99 -39.23
C TYR A 138 2.03 -9.18 -40.56
N ALA A 139 0.69 -9.14 -40.54
CA ALA A 139 -0.17 -9.17 -41.72
C ALA A 139 -0.17 -7.85 -42.53
N ASP A 140 0.22 -6.72 -41.94
CA ASP A 140 0.24 -5.40 -42.59
C ASP A 140 1.58 -5.12 -43.32
N ILE A 141 2.62 -5.91 -43.05
CA ILE A 141 3.94 -5.81 -43.68
C ILE A 141 3.97 -6.72 -44.92
N GLY A 142 3.30 -6.30 -45.99
CA GLY A 142 3.22 -7.08 -47.23
C GLY A 142 4.60 -7.28 -47.89
N GLY A 143 4.93 -8.53 -48.26
CA GLY A 143 6.03 -8.86 -49.18
C GLY A 143 7.36 -9.30 -48.55
N LEU A 144 7.42 -9.50 -47.22
CA LEU A 144 8.63 -9.96 -46.50
C LEU A 144 8.44 -11.34 -45.81
N ASP A 145 7.59 -12.22 -46.34
CA ASP A 145 7.27 -13.53 -45.74
C ASP A 145 8.52 -14.39 -45.40
N ASN A 146 9.56 -14.34 -46.23
CA ASN A 146 10.79 -15.11 -46.01
C ASN A 146 11.57 -14.68 -44.74
N GLN A 147 11.59 -13.38 -44.41
CA GLN A 147 12.30 -12.87 -43.23
C GLN A 147 11.43 -12.97 -41.96
N ILE A 148 10.10 -12.95 -42.11
CA ILE A 148 9.16 -13.18 -41.00
C ILE A 148 9.28 -14.62 -40.47
N GLN A 149 9.60 -15.59 -41.33
CA GLN A 149 9.83 -16.98 -40.92
C GLN A 149 11.15 -17.19 -40.15
N GLU A 150 12.13 -16.29 -40.27
CA GLU A 150 13.41 -16.37 -39.54
C GLU A 150 13.36 -15.79 -38.12
N ILE A 151 12.40 -14.90 -37.84
CA ILE A 151 12.28 -14.20 -36.54
C ILE A 151 11.39 -14.98 -35.54
N LYS A 152 10.63 -15.97 -36.02
CA LYS A 152 9.68 -16.75 -35.22
C LYS A 152 10.35 -17.93 -34.51
#